data_AF-A0A7Y5GWF4-F1
#
_entry.id   AF-A0A7Y5GWF4-F1
#
_cell.length_a   1.000
_cell.length_b   1.000
_cell.length_c   1.000
_cell.angle_alpha   90.00
_cell.angle_beta   90.00
_cell.angle_gamma   90.00
#
_symmetry.space_group_name_H-M   'P 1'
#
loop_
_entity.id
_entity.type
_entity.pdbx_description
1 polymer ?
#
loop_
_entity_poly.entity_id
_entity_poly.type
_entity_poly.pdbx_seq_one_letter_code
_entity_poly.pdbx_strand_id
1 'polypeptide(L)'
;MTNRSLGDGGKVAVYRYTRAVLLACLIAMGPNLVSANVWGDGYSIRRPLLCRQAKTDRPEPTQDRSQRIEHVVLPGDTLSGIAVRYGVTVAEVRNWNKLRSDRIYIDRKLIVFSRIPVRVVRELVYIVEPGDTLGGIAAQHKMTVKELSALNQIKNPDKIRPGMSLRVLVEGPEKASEARGKAQYGKLVHGEQLQPGPGYVIKRGDLAYGTNETITLLLKSIAHLHKDKKLKKIRKKIAPIVIGDISKKGGGPLPPHKSHQNGRDVDIGYYYMDGEKSELVRTTKENLDYELTWAFLWHLVESDAVDYMFVDKNVQRWLRDWAVKQKKASVDKIDSIFQYPTLSNPEALIQHEPGHNDHIHIRFRCPSQDRNCW
;
A
#
# COMPACT_ATOMS: atom_id res chain seq x y z
N MET A 1 -45.08 -35.22 64.52
CA MET A 1 -45.36 -33.77 64.64
C MET A 1 -44.04 -33.01 64.69
N THR A 2 -44.04 -31.81 64.08
CA THR A 2 -43.01 -30.75 64.01
C THR A 2 -42.12 -30.67 62.76
N ASN A 3 -42.18 -29.47 62.17
CA ASN A 3 -41.51 -28.94 60.98
C ASN A 3 -39.99 -28.82 61.13
N ARG A 4 -39.24 -28.93 60.02
CA ARG A 4 -38.42 -27.81 59.50
C ARG A 4 -38.00 -28.01 58.04
N SER A 5 -38.08 -26.90 57.33
CA SER A 5 -37.79 -26.64 55.92
C SER A 5 -36.36 -26.98 55.50
N LEU A 6 -36.21 -27.52 54.28
CA LEU A 6 -35.02 -27.35 53.44
C LEU A 6 -35.47 -27.22 51.98
N GLY A 7 -35.18 -26.06 51.40
CA GLY A 7 -35.52 -25.69 50.05
C GLY A 7 -34.46 -26.04 49.02
N ASP A 8 -35.00 -26.26 47.82
CA ASP A 8 -34.53 -25.87 46.49
C ASP A 8 -33.34 -26.59 45.85
N GLY A 9 -33.66 -27.26 44.74
CA GLY A 9 -32.74 -28.01 43.89
C GLY A 9 -31.94 -27.10 42.97
N GLY A 10 -30.61 -27.15 43.10
CA GLY A 10 -29.69 -26.50 42.18
C GLY A 10 -29.53 -27.30 40.88
N LYS A 11 -30.01 -26.74 39.77
CA LYS A 11 -29.70 -27.17 38.40
C LYS A 11 -28.18 -27.14 38.16
N VAL A 12 -27.61 -28.23 37.63
CA VAL A 12 -26.21 -28.29 37.20
C VAL A 12 -26.06 -27.55 35.87
N ALA A 13 -25.33 -26.43 35.87
CA ALA A 13 -24.97 -25.71 34.65
C ALA A 13 -23.66 -26.29 34.07
N VAL A 14 -23.72 -26.83 32.85
CA VAL A 14 -22.55 -27.26 32.09
C VAL A 14 -22.01 -26.04 31.34
N TYR A 15 -20.81 -25.58 31.69
CA TYR A 15 -20.13 -24.48 31.00
C TYR A 15 -19.14 -25.02 29.96
N ARG A 16 -19.26 -24.58 28.71
CA ARG A 16 -18.24 -24.80 27.67
C ARG A 16 -17.25 -23.64 27.71
N TYR A 17 -16.02 -23.93 28.11
CA TYR A 17 -14.91 -22.99 28.05
C TYR A 17 -14.19 -23.09 26.70
N THR A 18 -13.63 -21.97 26.22
CA THR A 18 -12.75 -21.97 25.06
C THR A 18 -11.42 -22.64 25.42
N ARG A 19 -10.76 -23.30 24.44
CA ARG A 19 -9.46 -23.98 24.62
C ARG A 19 -8.41 -23.10 25.33
N ALA A 20 -8.45 -21.78 25.12
CA ALA A 20 -7.54 -20.82 25.72
C ALA A 20 -7.66 -20.71 27.25
N VAL A 21 -8.87 -20.83 27.80
CA VAL A 21 -9.11 -20.72 29.25
C VAL A 21 -8.66 -21.99 29.98
N LEU A 22 -8.88 -23.16 29.37
CA LEU A 22 -8.34 -24.42 29.90
C LEU A 22 -6.80 -24.43 29.85
N LEU A 23 -6.21 -23.91 28.76
CA LEU A 23 -4.76 -23.87 28.57
C LEU A 23 -4.08 -22.94 29.59
N ALA A 24 -4.69 -21.79 29.90
CA ALA A 24 -4.16 -20.86 30.91
C ALA A 24 -4.12 -21.45 32.33
N CYS A 25 -5.13 -22.27 32.70
CA CYS A 25 -5.12 -22.98 33.98
C CYS A 25 -4.08 -24.10 34.02
N LEU A 26 -3.86 -24.81 32.91
CA LEU A 26 -2.85 -25.87 32.79
C LEU A 26 -1.41 -25.31 32.82
N ILE A 27 -1.19 -24.11 32.28
CA ILE A 27 0.13 -23.44 32.27
C ILE A 27 0.51 -22.88 33.66
N ALA A 28 -0.46 -22.45 34.46
CA ALA A 28 -0.22 -21.93 35.80
C ALA A 28 0.18 -23.00 36.84
N MET A 29 0.01 -24.28 36.50
CA MET A 29 0.42 -25.42 37.31
C MET A 29 1.72 -25.98 36.72
N GLY A 30 2.87 -25.57 37.27
CA GLY A 30 4.18 -26.06 36.83
C GLY A 30 4.32 -27.60 36.89
N PRO A 31 5.40 -28.19 36.34
CA PRO A 31 5.49 -29.62 36.01
C PRO A 31 5.57 -30.59 37.21
N ASN A 32 5.43 -30.11 38.44
CA ASN A 32 5.47 -30.97 39.63
C ASN A 32 4.07 -31.19 40.16
N LEU A 33 3.41 -32.24 39.68
CA LEU A 33 2.49 -33.12 40.41
C LEU A 33 2.00 -34.22 39.44
N VAL A 34 2.91 -35.07 38.99
CA VAL A 34 2.53 -36.41 38.53
C VAL A 34 2.99 -37.40 39.61
N SER A 35 2.18 -37.55 40.65
CA SER A 35 2.07 -38.84 41.32
C SER A 35 0.70 -39.40 40.97
N ALA A 36 0.64 -40.15 39.88
CA ALA A 36 -0.53 -40.93 39.55
C ALA A 36 -0.57 -42.15 40.48
N ASN A 37 -1.45 -42.11 41.48
CA ASN A 37 -1.91 -43.35 42.11
C ASN A 37 -3.20 -43.76 41.41
N VAL A 38 -3.13 -44.90 40.72
CA VAL A 38 -4.25 -45.56 40.05
C VAL A 38 -5.07 -46.29 41.09
N TRP A 39 -6.28 -45.80 41.38
CA TRP A 39 -7.39 -46.58 41.95
C TRP A 39 -8.69 -46.15 41.25
N GLY A 40 -9.57 -47.13 41.01
CA GLY A 40 -10.59 -47.14 39.95
C GLY A 40 -11.72 -46.12 40.02
N ASP A 41 -12.33 -45.96 38.84
CA ASP A 41 -13.65 -45.41 38.50
C ASP A 41 -14.06 -44.07 39.13
N GLY A 42 -13.62 -42.99 38.48
CA GLY A 42 -14.28 -41.68 38.54
C GLY A 42 -13.40 -40.54 39.05
N TYR A 43 -13.12 -39.56 38.19
CA TYR A 43 -12.44 -38.33 38.60
C TYR A 43 -13.40 -37.42 39.37
N SER A 44 -13.27 -37.38 40.69
CA SER A 44 -13.78 -36.27 41.52
C SER A 44 -12.62 -35.36 41.89
N ILE A 45 -12.48 -34.24 41.15
CA ILE A 45 -11.54 -33.19 41.52
C ILE A 45 -12.18 -32.37 42.64
N ARG A 46 -11.66 -32.47 43.86
CA ARG A 46 -12.03 -31.54 44.94
C ARG A 46 -11.69 -30.12 44.49
N ARG A 47 -12.70 -29.25 44.42
CA ARG A 47 -12.56 -27.81 44.12
C ARG A 47 -11.44 -27.19 44.99
N PRO A 48 -10.36 -26.65 44.40
CA PRO A 48 -9.46 -25.78 45.14
C PRO A 48 -10.22 -24.49 45.52
N LEU A 49 -10.04 -24.04 46.75
CA LEU A 49 -10.68 -22.84 47.34
C LEU A 49 -10.34 -21.51 46.62
N LEU A 50 -9.54 -21.53 45.55
CA LEU A 50 -9.15 -20.34 44.76
C LEU A 50 -10.15 -19.90 43.68
N CYS A 51 -11.28 -20.59 43.50
CA CYS A 51 -12.35 -20.14 42.59
C CYS A 51 -13.54 -19.46 43.30
N ARG A 52 -13.35 -18.92 44.51
CA ARG A 52 -14.41 -18.17 45.23
C ARG A 52 -14.31 -16.64 45.07
N GLN A 53 -13.25 -16.14 44.46
CA GLN A 53 -13.05 -14.71 44.16
C GLN A 53 -13.09 -14.35 42.65
N ALA A 54 -13.46 -15.29 41.77
CA ALA A 54 -13.71 -14.98 40.36
C ALA A 54 -15.17 -14.54 40.12
N LYS A 55 -15.74 -13.74 41.02
CA LYS A 55 -16.99 -12.99 40.78
C LYS A 55 -16.62 -11.52 40.76
N THR A 56 -16.98 -10.89 39.65
CA THR A 56 -16.86 -9.46 39.29
C THR A 56 -15.52 -8.99 38.77
N ASP A 57 -15.02 -9.63 37.71
CA ASP A 57 -14.45 -8.86 36.60
C ASP A 57 -15.35 -9.09 35.39
N ARG A 58 -16.46 -8.34 35.31
CA ARG A 58 -16.91 -7.92 33.97
C ARG A 58 -15.71 -7.17 33.39
N PRO A 59 -15.30 -7.38 32.14
CA PRO A 59 -14.38 -6.44 31.53
C PRO A 59 -15.02 -5.06 31.69
N GLU A 60 -14.36 -4.17 32.44
CA GLU A 60 -14.72 -2.76 32.44
C GLU A 60 -14.85 -2.35 30.97
N PRO A 61 -15.86 -1.54 30.59
CA PRO A 61 -15.90 -1.00 29.25
C PRO A 61 -14.58 -0.25 29.06
N THR A 62 -13.68 -0.82 28.26
CA THR A 62 -12.45 -0.16 27.85
C THR A 62 -12.88 1.19 27.33
N GLN A 63 -12.55 2.27 28.04
CA GLN A 63 -12.85 3.61 27.56
C GLN A 63 -12.22 3.72 26.17
N ASP A 64 -13.08 3.68 25.15
CA ASP A 64 -12.72 3.88 23.76
C ASP A 64 -12.15 5.30 23.71
N ARG A 65 -10.81 5.41 23.71
CA ARG A 65 -10.10 6.69 23.58
C ARG A 65 -10.20 7.15 22.12
N SER A 66 -11.43 7.26 21.62
CA SER A 66 -11.69 7.61 20.23
C SER A 66 -11.38 9.09 20.03
N GLN A 67 -10.35 9.41 19.25
CA GLN A 67 -9.98 10.81 18.98
C GLN A 67 -10.91 11.40 17.92
N ARG A 68 -11.57 12.53 18.22
CA ARG A 68 -12.36 13.27 17.23
C ARG A 68 -11.42 13.96 16.23
N ILE A 69 -11.62 13.70 14.94
CA ILE A 69 -10.85 14.22 13.81
C ILE A 69 -11.81 14.79 12.78
N GLU A 70 -11.40 15.89 12.14
CA GLU A 70 -12.05 16.40 10.94
C GLU A 70 -11.23 16.00 9.73
N HIS A 71 -11.75 15.03 8.97
CA HIS A 71 -11.15 14.56 7.74
C HIS A 71 -11.66 15.40 6.57
N VAL A 72 -10.77 16.09 5.86
CA VAL A 72 -11.11 16.75 4.59
C VAL A 72 -11.07 15.70 3.48
N VAL A 73 -12.19 15.52 2.79
CA VAL A 73 -12.31 14.55 1.70
C VAL A 73 -11.41 14.96 0.54
N LEU A 74 -10.49 14.08 0.16
CA LEU A 74 -9.57 14.26 -0.95
C LEU A 74 -10.07 13.55 -2.22
N PRO A 75 -9.56 13.91 -3.42
CA PRO A 75 -9.84 13.17 -4.64
C PRO A 75 -9.52 11.68 -4.51
N GLY A 76 -10.51 10.83 -4.76
CA GLY A 76 -10.39 9.37 -4.68
C GLY A 76 -10.79 8.76 -3.33
N ASP A 77 -11.08 9.56 -2.31
CA ASP A 77 -11.59 9.04 -1.05
C ASP A 77 -12.94 8.33 -1.22
N THR A 78 -13.14 7.28 -0.43
CA THR A 78 -14.42 6.57 -0.30
C THR A 78 -14.78 6.45 1.17
N LEU A 79 -16.08 6.38 1.49
CA LEU A 79 -16.50 6.27 2.88
C LEU A 79 -15.98 4.99 3.55
N SER A 80 -15.84 3.90 2.78
CA SER A 80 -15.15 2.68 3.19
C SER A 80 -13.67 2.87 3.45
N GLY A 81 -12.96 3.61 2.58
CA GLY A 81 -11.54 3.90 2.76
C GLY A 81 -11.28 4.77 3.98
N ILE A 82 -12.11 5.78 4.19
CA ILE A 82 -12.10 6.63 5.40
C ILE A 82 -12.38 5.79 6.65
N ALA A 83 -13.39 4.93 6.61
CA ALA A 83 -13.72 4.08 7.75
C ALA A 83 -12.54 3.17 8.15
N VAL A 84 -11.95 2.48 7.18
CA VAL A 84 -10.77 1.63 7.39
C VAL A 84 -9.57 2.46 7.87
N ARG A 85 -9.35 3.67 7.32
CA ARG A 85 -8.29 4.61 7.72
C ARG A 85 -8.31 4.98 9.20
N TYR A 86 -9.50 5.04 9.81
CA TYR A 86 -9.65 5.46 11.20
C TYR A 86 -10.00 4.29 12.14
N GLY A 87 -9.99 3.05 11.65
CA GLY A 87 -10.35 1.86 12.44
C GLY A 87 -11.82 1.83 12.86
N VAL A 88 -12.71 2.38 12.02
CA VAL A 88 -14.15 2.51 12.27
C VAL A 88 -14.95 1.86 11.14
N THR A 89 -16.28 1.81 11.29
CA THR A 89 -17.19 1.28 10.28
C THR A 89 -17.82 2.39 9.45
N VAL A 90 -18.20 2.08 8.20
CA VAL A 90 -18.94 3.00 7.32
C VAL A 90 -20.22 3.50 7.99
N ALA A 91 -20.92 2.62 8.74
CA ALA A 91 -22.12 2.98 9.47
C ALA A 91 -21.84 4.06 10.53
N GLU A 92 -20.74 3.94 11.27
CA GLU A 92 -20.33 4.94 12.26
C GLU A 92 -20.02 6.29 11.61
N VAL A 93 -19.22 6.31 10.54
CA VAL A 93 -18.92 7.56 9.82
C VAL A 93 -20.18 8.20 9.25
N ARG A 94 -21.12 7.43 8.71
CA ARG A 94 -22.42 7.95 8.27
C ARG A 94 -23.22 8.55 9.43
N ASN A 95 -23.29 7.85 10.55
CA ASN A 95 -24.05 8.29 11.72
C ASN A 95 -23.50 9.60 12.28
N TRP A 96 -22.18 9.73 12.41
CA TRP A 96 -21.53 10.96 12.90
C TRP A 96 -21.74 12.16 11.98
N ASN A 97 -21.86 11.92 10.68
CA ASN A 97 -22.00 12.96 9.66
C ASN A 97 -23.41 13.10 9.09
N LYS A 98 -24.40 12.38 9.66
CA LYS A 98 -25.81 12.37 9.21
C LYS A 98 -25.96 12.07 7.71
N LEU A 99 -25.10 11.20 7.17
CA LEU A 99 -25.11 10.84 5.75
C LEU A 99 -26.19 9.79 5.47
N ARG A 100 -27.00 10.02 4.43
CA ARG A 100 -28.03 9.07 3.97
C ARG A 100 -27.50 8.00 3.01
N SER A 101 -26.27 8.17 2.50
CA SER A 101 -25.63 7.26 1.55
C SER A 101 -24.11 7.32 1.72
N ASP A 102 -23.38 6.47 0.98
CA ASP A 102 -21.92 6.45 1.00
C ASP A 102 -21.28 7.54 0.10
N ARG A 103 -22.12 8.40 -0.53
CA ARG A 103 -21.66 9.49 -1.40
C ARG A 103 -21.07 10.62 -0.56
N ILE A 104 -19.82 10.97 -0.87
CA ILE A 104 -19.06 12.07 -0.26
C ILE A 104 -18.53 13.00 -1.37
N TYR A 105 -18.21 14.25 -1.02
CA TYR A 105 -17.75 15.27 -1.96
C TYR A 105 -16.39 15.79 -1.53
N ILE A 106 -15.51 16.05 -2.50
CA ILE A 106 -14.18 16.62 -2.28
C ILE A 106 -14.30 17.93 -1.49
N ASP A 107 -13.30 18.20 -0.63
CA ASP A 107 -13.19 19.34 0.27
C ASP A 107 -14.26 19.43 1.39
N ARG A 108 -15.23 18.51 1.43
CA ARG A 108 -16.11 18.38 2.60
C ARG A 108 -15.32 17.87 3.79
N LYS A 109 -15.64 18.40 4.97
CA LYS A 109 -15.16 17.88 6.25
C LYS A 109 -16.11 16.80 6.76
N LEU A 110 -15.54 15.66 7.14
CA LEU A 110 -16.23 14.58 7.84
C LEU A 110 -15.67 14.44 9.26
N ILE A 111 -16.57 14.35 10.24
CA ILE A 111 -16.25 14.04 11.63
C ILE A 111 -16.02 12.55 11.74
N VAL A 112 -14.86 12.16 12.28
CA VAL A 112 -14.51 10.76 12.53
C VAL A 112 -13.96 10.63 13.95
N PHE A 113 -14.40 9.62 14.69
CA PHE A 113 -13.86 9.29 16.00
C PHE A 113 -12.93 8.07 15.86
N SER A 114 -11.63 8.32 15.70
CA SER A 114 -10.64 7.30 15.39
C SER A 114 -10.37 6.40 16.59
N ARG A 115 -10.49 5.08 16.41
CA ARG A 115 -10.22 4.06 17.44
C ARG A 115 -8.76 3.64 17.51
N ILE A 116 -8.04 3.88 16.43
CA ILE A 116 -6.59 3.75 16.37
C ILE A 116 -5.97 5.12 16.62
N PRO A 117 -4.78 5.20 17.25
CA PRO A 117 -3.98 6.42 17.22
C PRO A 117 -3.91 6.90 15.78
N VAL A 118 -4.04 8.21 15.56
CA VAL A 118 -4.02 8.82 14.23
C VAL A 118 -2.60 8.77 13.71
N ARG A 119 -2.16 7.57 13.34
CA ARG A 119 -1.01 7.36 12.48
C ARG A 119 -1.46 7.87 11.11
N VAL A 120 -0.56 8.53 10.39
CA VAL A 120 -0.81 8.96 9.03
C VAL A 120 -0.89 7.69 8.19
N VAL A 121 -2.01 6.98 8.20
CA VAL A 121 -2.15 5.79 7.36
C VAL A 121 -2.25 6.26 5.91
N ARG A 122 -1.45 5.65 5.07
CA ARG A 122 -1.42 5.95 3.63
C ARG A 122 -1.86 4.72 2.88
N GLU A 123 -2.54 4.98 1.78
CA GLU A 123 -2.99 3.93 0.88
C GLU A 123 -1.87 3.62 -0.13
N LEU A 124 -1.44 2.37 -0.16
CA LEU A 124 -0.53 1.83 -1.16
C LEU A 124 -1.28 0.90 -2.10
N VAL A 125 -0.78 0.76 -3.33
CA VAL A 125 -1.28 -0.26 -4.25
C VAL A 125 -0.32 -1.45 -4.23
N TYR A 126 -0.82 -2.58 -3.74
CA TYR A 126 -0.15 -3.88 -3.73
C TYR A 126 -0.66 -4.73 -4.92
N ILE A 127 0.19 -5.49 -5.61
CA ILE A 127 -0.18 -6.37 -6.72
C ILE A 127 -0.05 -7.83 -6.28
N VAL A 128 -1.14 -8.57 -6.15
CA VAL A 128 -1.13 -9.97 -5.69
C VAL A 128 -0.13 -10.83 -6.48
N GLU A 129 0.74 -11.55 -5.78
CA GLU A 129 1.74 -12.46 -6.34
C GLU A 129 1.25 -13.93 -6.37
N PRO A 130 1.89 -14.82 -7.16
CA PRO A 130 1.64 -16.24 -7.06
C PRO A 130 1.89 -16.77 -5.64
N GLY A 131 0.86 -17.36 -5.02
CA GLY A 131 0.91 -17.92 -3.66
C GLY A 131 0.32 -17.01 -2.59
N ASP A 132 -0.01 -15.76 -2.92
CA ASP A 132 -0.64 -14.84 -1.98
C ASP A 132 -2.05 -15.27 -1.57
N THR A 133 -2.39 -14.94 -0.33
CA THR A 133 -3.75 -14.99 0.20
C THR A 133 -4.14 -13.63 0.74
N LEU A 134 -5.45 -13.31 0.75
CA LEU A 134 -5.90 -12.03 1.30
C LEU A 134 -5.55 -11.90 2.79
N GLY A 135 -5.51 -13.03 3.51
CA GLY A 135 -5.03 -13.14 4.88
C GLY A 135 -3.55 -12.80 5.04
N GLY A 136 -2.69 -13.36 4.19
CA GLY A 136 -1.24 -13.07 4.20
C GLY A 136 -0.94 -11.61 3.92
N ILE A 137 -1.56 -11.04 2.88
CA ILE A 137 -1.40 -9.63 2.52
C ILE A 137 -1.91 -8.72 3.65
N ALA A 138 -3.10 -9.01 4.21
CA ALA A 138 -3.64 -8.23 5.32
C ALA A 138 -2.69 -8.25 6.52
N ALA A 139 -2.19 -9.43 6.92
CA ALA A 139 -1.24 -9.57 8.02
C ALA A 139 0.07 -8.81 7.77
N GLN A 140 0.64 -8.89 6.56
CA GLN A 140 1.85 -8.16 6.15
C GLN A 140 1.69 -6.65 6.31
N HIS A 141 0.50 -6.12 6.01
CA HIS A 141 0.19 -4.70 6.12
C HIS A 141 -0.48 -4.31 7.44
N LYS A 142 -0.47 -5.20 8.45
CA LYS A 142 -1.10 -4.99 9.76
C LYS A 142 -2.60 -4.63 9.68
N MET A 143 -3.28 -5.15 8.66
CA MET A 143 -4.72 -5.03 8.46
C MET A 143 -5.41 -6.35 8.80
N THR A 144 -6.70 -6.29 9.12
CA THR A 144 -7.57 -7.46 9.12
C THR A 144 -8.05 -7.79 7.70
N VAL A 145 -8.39 -9.06 7.44
CA VAL A 145 -9.00 -9.47 6.16
C VAL A 145 -10.27 -8.68 5.87
N LYS A 146 -11.06 -8.35 6.91
CA LYS A 146 -12.29 -7.57 6.78
C LYS A 146 -11.99 -6.13 6.33
N GLU A 147 -11.00 -5.47 6.93
CA GLU A 147 -10.58 -4.13 6.53
C GLU A 147 -10.04 -4.12 5.11
N LEU A 148 -9.17 -5.06 4.76
CA LEU A 148 -8.60 -5.14 3.42
C LEU A 148 -9.68 -5.46 2.37
N SER A 149 -10.63 -6.35 2.70
CA SER A 149 -11.77 -6.67 1.83
C SER A 149 -12.67 -5.46 1.62
N ALA A 150 -12.99 -4.72 2.70
CA ALA A 150 -13.82 -3.53 2.63
C ALA A 150 -13.15 -2.41 1.82
N LEU A 151 -11.85 -2.17 2.04
CA LEU A 151 -11.06 -1.19 1.30
C LEU A 151 -11.03 -1.48 -0.21
N ASN A 152 -11.05 -2.75 -0.59
CA ASN A 152 -10.99 -3.20 -1.99
C ASN A 152 -12.33 -3.64 -2.59
N GLN A 153 -13.42 -3.52 -1.83
CA GLN A 153 -14.75 -3.98 -2.24
C GLN A 153 -14.78 -5.48 -2.64
N ILE A 154 -13.97 -6.30 -1.96
CA ILE A 154 -13.87 -7.74 -2.20
C ILE A 154 -14.98 -8.45 -1.43
N LYS A 155 -15.89 -9.10 -2.16
CA LYS A 155 -16.99 -9.88 -1.55
C LYS A 155 -16.55 -11.26 -1.05
N ASN A 156 -15.60 -11.89 -1.74
CA ASN A 156 -15.08 -13.21 -1.38
C ASN A 156 -13.54 -13.14 -1.31
N PRO A 157 -12.95 -13.23 -0.11
CA PRO A 157 -11.50 -13.21 0.13
C PRO A 157 -10.69 -14.24 -0.67
N ASP A 158 -11.28 -15.40 -0.98
CA ASP A 158 -10.60 -16.51 -1.67
C ASP A 158 -10.54 -16.34 -3.18
N LYS A 159 -11.11 -15.25 -3.71
CA LYS A 159 -11.16 -14.97 -5.16
C LYS A 159 -10.10 -13.98 -5.63
N ILE A 160 -9.12 -13.62 -4.79
CA ILE A 160 -7.96 -12.88 -5.28
C ILE A 160 -7.11 -13.75 -6.21
N ARG A 161 -6.42 -13.12 -7.15
CA ARG A 161 -5.62 -13.81 -8.16
C ARG A 161 -4.32 -13.07 -8.40
N PRO A 162 -3.23 -13.76 -8.77
CA PRO A 162 -1.99 -13.13 -9.16
C PRO A 162 -2.22 -12.03 -10.22
N GLY A 163 -1.57 -10.88 -10.03
CA GLY A 163 -1.73 -9.67 -10.84
C GLY A 163 -2.99 -8.85 -10.54
N MET A 164 -3.81 -9.20 -9.54
CA MET A 164 -4.87 -8.32 -9.02
C MET A 164 -4.24 -7.23 -8.15
N SER A 165 -4.57 -5.95 -8.33
CA SER A 165 -4.05 -4.93 -7.40
C SER A 165 -5.05 -4.56 -6.32
N LEU A 166 -4.55 -4.53 -5.09
CA LEU A 166 -5.24 -4.22 -3.85
C LEU A 166 -4.72 -2.89 -3.31
N ARG A 167 -5.62 -2.02 -2.89
CA ARG A 167 -5.32 -0.94 -1.97
C ARG A 167 -5.05 -1.54 -0.60
N VAL A 168 -3.91 -1.25 -0.01
CA VAL A 168 -3.55 -1.62 1.36
C VAL A 168 -3.30 -0.36 2.15
N LEU A 169 -3.59 -0.36 3.44
CA LEU A 169 -3.15 0.70 4.32
C LEU A 169 -1.83 0.28 4.94
N VAL A 170 -0.87 1.18 4.93
CA VAL A 170 0.34 1.05 5.74
C VAL A 170 0.41 2.21 6.71
N GLU A 171 1.04 1.95 7.85
CA GLU A 171 1.47 3.02 8.74
C GLU A 171 2.38 3.95 7.92
N GLY A 172 1.88 5.14 7.60
CA GLY A 172 2.71 6.19 7.05
C GLY A 172 3.52 6.85 8.17
N PRO A 173 4.52 7.64 7.78
CA PRO A 173 5.40 8.28 8.74
C PRO A 173 4.60 9.20 9.68
N GLU A 174 5.02 9.32 10.95
CA GLU A 174 4.38 10.22 11.92
C GLU A 174 4.28 11.67 11.40
N LYS A 175 5.15 12.03 10.46
CA LYS A 175 5.19 13.30 9.76
C LYS A 175 5.20 13.04 8.26
N ALA A 176 4.40 13.79 7.51
CA ALA A 176 4.43 13.73 6.05
C ALA A 176 5.85 13.97 5.51
N SER A 177 6.20 13.25 4.44
CA SER A 177 7.42 13.56 3.70
C SER A 177 7.31 14.96 3.08
N GLU A 178 8.43 15.65 2.93
CA GLU A 178 8.49 16.94 2.25
C GLU A 178 9.74 16.99 1.36
N ALA A 179 9.54 17.32 0.09
CA ALA A 179 10.60 17.77 -0.80
C ALA A 179 10.90 19.25 -0.53
N ARG A 180 12.17 19.55 -0.22
CA ARG A 180 12.64 20.93 -0.02
C ARG A 180 13.70 21.31 -1.03
N GLY A 181 13.64 22.53 -1.54
CA GLY A 181 14.56 23.04 -2.56
C GLY A 181 14.31 22.42 -3.92
N LYS A 182 15.21 22.71 -4.86
CA LYS A 182 15.20 22.08 -6.18
C LYS A 182 15.73 20.66 -6.11
N ALA A 183 15.38 19.86 -7.11
CA ALA A 183 15.88 18.50 -7.28
C ALA A 183 17.42 18.39 -7.30
N GLN A 184 18.13 19.45 -7.71
CA GLN A 184 19.59 19.54 -7.81
C GLN A 184 20.29 20.14 -6.58
N TYR A 185 19.55 20.71 -5.63
CA TYR A 185 20.08 21.33 -4.42
C TYR A 185 19.02 21.32 -3.32
N GLY A 186 18.62 20.11 -2.97
CA GLY A 186 17.44 19.88 -2.16
C GLY A 186 17.69 18.92 -1.01
N LYS A 187 16.65 18.71 -0.23
CA LYS A 187 16.62 17.71 0.83
C LYS A 187 15.28 17.00 0.82
N LEU A 188 15.32 15.74 1.23
CA LEU A 188 14.14 14.94 1.51
C LEU A 188 13.95 14.90 3.02
N VAL A 189 12.83 15.43 3.50
CA VAL A 189 12.49 15.46 4.92
C VAL A 189 11.44 14.39 5.18
N HIS A 190 11.65 13.56 6.21
CA HIS A 190 10.81 12.39 6.53
C HIS A 190 10.54 11.48 5.33
N GLY A 191 11.58 11.31 4.50
CA GLY A 191 11.54 10.46 3.32
C GLY A 191 11.12 9.04 3.62
N GLU A 192 10.35 8.47 2.70
CA GLU A 192 9.89 7.10 2.79
C GLU A 192 10.77 6.20 1.93
N GLN A 193 11.16 5.05 2.46
CA GLN A 193 11.83 4.02 1.67
C GLN A 193 10.78 3.20 0.91
N LEU A 194 10.95 3.11 -0.41
CA LEU A 194 10.22 2.17 -1.23
C LEU A 194 10.52 0.75 -0.73
N GLN A 195 9.47 0.04 -0.34
CA GLN A 195 9.59 -1.33 0.12
C GLN A 195 9.58 -2.29 -1.07
N PRO A 196 10.24 -3.47 -0.98
CA PRO A 196 10.06 -4.52 -1.97
C PRO A 196 8.58 -4.83 -2.17
N GLY A 197 8.22 -5.05 -3.42
CA GLY A 197 6.83 -5.27 -3.76
C GLY A 197 6.66 -5.78 -5.17
N PRO A 198 5.45 -6.19 -5.48
CA PRO A 198 5.13 -6.89 -6.71
C PRO A 198 5.11 -5.95 -7.91
N GLY A 199 5.52 -6.49 -9.06
CA GLY A 199 5.54 -5.75 -10.33
C GLY A 199 6.77 -4.85 -10.50
N TYR A 200 7.69 -4.83 -9.55
CA TYR A 200 8.98 -4.15 -9.67
C TYR A 200 10.09 -4.85 -8.89
N VAL A 201 11.33 -4.52 -9.26
CA VAL A 201 12.54 -4.91 -8.51
C VAL A 201 13.27 -3.65 -8.12
N ILE A 202 13.71 -3.55 -6.87
CA ILE A 202 14.50 -2.42 -6.40
C ILE A 202 15.98 -2.77 -6.58
N LYS A 203 16.69 -1.99 -7.39
CA LYS A 203 18.13 -2.17 -7.62
C LYS A 203 18.95 -1.89 -6.35
N ARG A 204 18.68 -0.77 -5.69
CA ARG A 204 19.41 -0.32 -4.48
C ARG A 204 18.46 0.22 -3.41
N GLY A 205 18.20 -0.57 -2.38
CA GLY A 205 17.26 -0.20 -1.32
C GLY A 205 17.69 1.04 -0.51
N ASP A 206 18.98 1.26 -0.33
CA ASP A 206 19.54 2.40 0.42
C ASP A 206 19.35 3.76 -0.28
N LEU A 207 19.08 3.74 -1.59
CA LEU A 207 18.80 4.92 -2.41
C LEU A 207 17.38 4.96 -2.95
N ALA A 208 16.50 4.08 -2.46
CA ALA A 208 15.11 4.01 -2.87
C ALA A 208 14.22 4.86 -1.93
N TYR A 209 14.69 6.04 -1.51
CA TYR A 209 13.90 6.95 -0.68
C TYR A 209 13.27 8.06 -1.51
N GLY A 210 11.99 8.32 -1.32
CA GLY A 210 11.26 9.39 -2.01
C GLY A 210 10.24 10.08 -1.12
N THR A 211 9.55 11.07 -1.66
CA THR A 211 8.32 11.55 -1.04
C THR A 211 7.23 10.48 -1.11
N ASN A 212 6.25 10.56 -0.20
CA ASN A 212 5.09 9.69 -0.19
C ASN A 212 4.35 9.77 -1.54
N GLU A 213 4.26 10.96 -2.13
CA GLU A 213 3.62 11.22 -3.42
C GLU A 213 4.38 10.54 -4.56
N THR A 214 5.71 10.71 -4.63
CA THR A 214 6.55 10.09 -5.65
C THR A 214 6.42 8.58 -5.62
N ILE A 215 6.53 7.96 -4.44
CA ILE A 215 6.36 6.51 -4.29
C ILE A 215 4.94 6.07 -4.67
N THR A 216 3.92 6.80 -4.23
CA THR A 216 2.52 6.47 -4.51
C THR A 216 2.22 6.54 -6.01
N LEU A 217 2.67 7.59 -6.68
CA LEU A 217 2.45 7.79 -8.12
C LEU A 217 3.19 6.75 -8.95
N LEU A 218 4.43 6.44 -8.57
CA LEU A 218 5.22 5.37 -9.19
C LEU A 218 4.49 4.03 -9.11
N LEU A 219 4.08 3.62 -7.91
CA LEU A 219 3.36 2.36 -7.69
C LEU A 219 1.99 2.33 -8.38
N LYS A 220 1.28 3.45 -8.43
CA LYS A 220 0.03 3.57 -9.19
C LYS A 220 0.25 3.31 -10.68
N SER A 221 1.30 3.88 -11.27
CA SER A 221 1.63 3.67 -12.69
C SER A 221 2.04 2.22 -12.99
N ILE A 222 2.83 1.59 -12.12
CA ILE A 222 3.17 0.16 -12.26
C ILE A 222 1.90 -0.70 -12.15
N ALA A 223 1.09 -0.46 -11.11
CA ALA A 223 -0.14 -1.21 -10.91
C ALA A 223 -1.17 -1.00 -12.04
N HIS A 224 -1.19 0.17 -12.69
CA HIS A 224 -2.06 0.43 -13.83
C HIS A 224 -1.84 -0.60 -14.95
N LEU A 225 -0.59 -0.89 -15.30
CA LEU A 225 -0.25 -1.87 -16.33
C LEU A 225 -0.75 -3.27 -15.97
N HIS A 226 -0.57 -3.65 -14.70
CA HIS A 226 -1.03 -4.94 -14.19
C HIS A 226 -2.56 -5.00 -14.05
N LYS A 227 -3.31 -3.88 -14.11
CA LYS A 227 -4.78 -3.89 -14.14
C LYS A 227 -5.34 -3.93 -15.55
N ASP A 228 -4.58 -3.49 -16.55
CA ASP A 228 -5.07 -3.37 -17.92
C ASP A 228 -5.33 -4.76 -18.56
N LYS A 229 -6.61 -5.02 -18.84
CA LYS A 229 -7.07 -6.27 -19.46
C LYS A 229 -6.58 -6.44 -20.91
N LYS A 230 -6.37 -5.36 -21.64
CA LYS A 230 -5.83 -5.39 -23.01
C LYS A 230 -4.35 -5.76 -22.95
N LEU A 231 -3.58 -5.13 -22.07
CA LEU A 231 -2.16 -5.46 -21.90
C LEU A 231 -1.97 -6.91 -21.45
N LYS A 232 -2.81 -7.42 -20.53
CA LYS A 232 -2.80 -8.83 -20.12
C LYS A 232 -3.14 -9.83 -21.23
N LYS A 233 -3.88 -9.41 -22.26
CA LYS A 233 -4.12 -10.26 -23.45
C LYS A 233 -2.89 -10.28 -24.36
N ILE A 234 -2.19 -9.15 -24.45
CA ILE A 234 -0.98 -9.00 -25.27
C ILE A 234 0.23 -9.67 -24.60
N ARG A 235 0.30 -9.61 -23.27
CA ARG A 235 1.37 -10.16 -22.43
C ARG A 235 0.77 -11.06 -21.35
N LYS A 236 0.96 -12.38 -21.50
CA LYS A 236 0.49 -13.38 -20.53
C LYS A 236 1.05 -13.15 -19.12
N LYS A 237 2.31 -12.69 -19.04
CA LYS A 237 2.98 -12.25 -17.82
C LYS A 237 3.64 -10.89 -18.12
N ILE A 238 3.42 -9.92 -17.25
CA ILE A 238 4.13 -8.65 -17.26
C ILE A 238 5.32 -8.83 -16.30
N ALA A 239 6.53 -8.68 -16.82
CA ALA A 239 7.74 -8.76 -16.02
C ALA A 239 7.83 -7.57 -15.07
N PRO A 240 8.39 -7.75 -13.86
CA PRO A 240 8.70 -6.64 -12.97
C PRO A 240 9.59 -5.59 -13.65
N ILE A 241 9.28 -4.31 -13.45
CA ILE A 241 10.13 -3.21 -13.90
C ILE A 241 11.24 -2.91 -12.88
N VAL A 242 12.44 -2.61 -13.34
CA VAL A 242 13.55 -2.27 -12.43
C VAL A 242 13.44 -0.82 -11.99
N ILE A 243 13.40 -0.58 -10.69
CA ILE A 243 13.50 0.75 -10.08
C ILE A 243 14.94 0.95 -9.64
N GLY A 244 15.59 1.95 -10.23
CA GLY A 244 16.93 2.42 -9.91
C GLY A 244 16.93 3.36 -8.71
N ASP A 245 17.71 4.45 -8.83
CA ASP A 245 17.89 5.39 -7.73
C ASP A 245 16.72 6.37 -7.62
N ILE A 246 16.34 6.72 -6.38
CA ILE A 246 15.36 7.77 -6.09
C ILE A 246 16.04 8.92 -5.34
N SER A 247 16.47 8.67 -4.11
CA SER A 247 17.28 9.57 -3.30
C SER A 247 17.81 8.84 -2.06
N LYS A 248 18.75 9.47 -1.34
CA LYS A 248 19.11 9.02 0.01
C LYS A 248 17.97 9.29 0.99
N LYS A 249 17.97 8.61 2.14
CA LYS A 249 16.97 8.81 3.23
C LYS A 249 16.69 10.27 3.61
N GLY A 250 17.71 11.14 3.60
CA GLY A 250 17.57 12.58 3.87
C GLY A 250 17.73 13.47 2.62
N GLY A 251 17.83 12.88 1.44
CA GLY A 251 18.15 13.58 0.20
C GLY A 251 19.60 14.08 0.14
N GLY A 252 19.79 15.24 -0.51
CA GLY A 252 21.09 15.87 -0.74
C GLY A 252 21.91 15.25 -1.88
N PRO A 253 23.12 15.78 -2.15
CA PRO A 253 23.92 15.44 -3.33
C PRO A 253 24.17 13.94 -3.49
N LEU A 254 23.88 13.37 -4.66
CA LEU A 254 23.99 11.93 -4.91
C LEU A 254 24.88 11.65 -6.13
N PRO A 255 26.22 11.64 -6.01
CA PRO A 255 27.08 11.32 -7.15
C PRO A 255 26.79 9.93 -7.72
N PRO A 256 26.83 9.75 -9.07
CA PRO A 256 27.18 10.75 -10.09
C PRO A 256 26.01 11.66 -10.52
N HIS A 257 24.83 11.49 -9.93
CA HIS A 257 23.63 12.26 -10.27
C HIS A 257 23.76 13.73 -9.91
N LYS A 258 23.30 14.60 -10.82
CA LYS A 258 23.19 16.05 -10.58
C LYS A 258 21.91 16.41 -9.81
N SER A 259 20.90 15.55 -9.86
CA SER A 259 19.60 15.70 -9.19
C SER A 259 19.40 14.63 -8.10
N HIS A 260 18.20 14.09 -7.91
CA HIS A 260 17.83 13.10 -6.90
C HIS A 260 17.95 13.58 -5.44
N GLN A 261 17.99 14.91 -5.21
CA GLN A 261 18.31 15.42 -3.88
C GLN A 261 17.10 15.63 -2.97
N ASN A 262 15.88 15.76 -3.51
CA ASN A 262 14.68 16.04 -2.72
C ASN A 262 13.62 14.93 -2.77
N GLY A 263 13.98 13.76 -3.31
CA GLY A 263 13.10 12.58 -3.34
C GLY A 263 12.00 12.61 -4.41
N ARG A 264 12.11 13.51 -5.41
CA ARG A 264 11.16 13.62 -6.53
C ARG A 264 11.61 12.97 -7.83
N ASP A 265 12.90 12.66 -7.97
CA ASP A 265 13.45 12.00 -9.15
C ASP A 265 13.49 10.49 -8.95
N VAL A 266 13.24 9.73 -10.02
CA VAL A 266 13.32 8.27 -10.03
C VAL A 266 13.96 7.81 -11.34
N ASP A 267 15.01 7.01 -11.26
CA ASP A 267 15.51 6.26 -12.42
C ASP A 267 14.76 4.93 -12.50
N ILE A 268 14.23 4.60 -13.67
CA ILE A 268 13.49 3.36 -13.87
C ILE A 268 13.92 2.71 -15.19
N GLY A 269 14.05 1.39 -15.20
CA GLY A 269 14.32 0.63 -16.43
C GLY A 269 13.16 0.71 -17.42
N TYR A 270 13.34 0.07 -18.58
CA TYR A 270 12.26 -0.13 -19.54
C TYR A 270 11.55 -1.47 -19.29
N TYR A 271 10.46 -1.73 -20.00
CA TYR A 271 9.96 -3.10 -20.14
C TYR A 271 10.68 -3.76 -21.31
N TYR A 272 11.06 -5.02 -21.15
CA TYR A 272 11.83 -5.75 -22.15
C TYR A 272 11.11 -7.01 -22.66
N MET A 273 11.27 -7.30 -23.95
CA MET A 273 10.68 -8.46 -24.64
C MET A 273 11.28 -9.79 -24.16
N ASP A 274 12.53 -9.77 -23.72
CA ASP A 274 13.26 -10.93 -23.21
C ASP A 274 13.05 -11.15 -21.69
N GLY A 275 12.10 -10.44 -21.08
CA GLY A 275 11.58 -10.71 -19.75
C GLY A 275 12.21 -9.89 -18.62
N GLU A 276 12.22 -10.48 -17.43
CA GLU A 276 12.58 -9.83 -16.17
C GLU A 276 14.07 -9.46 -16.09
N LYS A 277 14.35 -8.32 -15.47
CA LYS A 277 15.70 -7.81 -15.20
C LYS A 277 15.85 -7.52 -13.71
N SER A 278 17.08 -7.62 -13.22
CA SER A 278 17.47 -7.21 -11.86
C SER A 278 18.24 -5.88 -11.85
N GLU A 279 18.64 -5.40 -13.01
CA GLU A 279 19.49 -4.22 -13.21
C GLU A 279 18.94 -3.33 -14.33
N LEU A 280 19.39 -2.08 -14.39
CA LEU A 280 19.15 -1.22 -15.54
C LEU A 280 19.94 -1.76 -16.73
N VAL A 281 19.27 -1.98 -17.85
CA VAL A 281 19.84 -2.65 -19.02
C VAL A 281 19.73 -1.74 -20.23
N ARG A 282 20.83 -1.63 -20.98
CA ARG A 282 20.87 -0.91 -22.25
C ARG A 282 19.73 -1.36 -23.17
N THR A 283 18.93 -0.39 -23.58
CA THR A 283 17.79 -0.59 -24.47
C THR A 283 18.26 -0.56 -25.92
N THR A 284 17.79 -1.56 -26.67
CA THR A 284 17.93 -1.64 -28.13
C THR A 284 16.54 -1.66 -28.76
N LYS A 285 16.51 -1.54 -30.08
CA LYS A 285 15.26 -1.62 -30.84
C LYS A 285 14.60 -3.00 -30.71
N GLU A 286 15.40 -4.04 -30.50
CA GLU A 286 14.99 -5.44 -30.46
C GLU A 286 14.51 -5.87 -29.08
N ASN A 287 15.17 -5.40 -28.01
CA ASN A 287 14.83 -5.83 -26.66
C ASN A 287 13.69 -5.03 -26.02
N LEU A 288 13.34 -3.85 -26.54
CA LEU A 288 12.33 -2.98 -25.97
C LEU A 288 10.90 -3.56 -26.14
N ASP A 289 10.18 -3.71 -25.03
CA ASP A 289 8.74 -3.95 -25.07
C ASP A 289 8.01 -2.62 -25.26
N TYR A 290 7.77 -2.28 -26.52
CA TYR A 290 7.09 -1.05 -26.91
C TYR A 290 5.69 -0.90 -26.30
N GLU A 291 4.93 -1.99 -26.19
CA GLU A 291 3.53 -1.91 -25.73
C GLU A 291 3.46 -1.56 -24.24
N LEU A 292 4.23 -2.27 -23.42
CA LEU A 292 4.28 -2.01 -21.98
C LEU A 292 4.98 -0.68 -21.67
N THR A 293 6.11 -0.41 -22.33
CA THR A 293 6.84 0.86 -22.12
C THR A 293 5.98 2.06 -22.51
N TRP A 294 5.29 2.00 -23.64
CA TRP A 294 4.34 3.04 -24.05
C TRP A 294 3.22 3.22 -23.02
N ALA A 295 2.56 2.14 -22.60
CA ALA A 295 1.47 2.22 -21.65
C ALA A 295 1.88 2.86 -20.31
N PHE A 296 3.10 2.56 -19.85
CA PHE A 296 3.64 3.16 -18.63
C PHE A 296 3.89 4.66 -18.78
N LEU A 297 4.60 5.07 -19.83
CA LEU A 297 4.86 6.47 -20.12
C LEU A 297 3.56 7.25 -20.35
N TRP A 298 2.63 6.66 -21.08
CA TRP A 298 1.33 7.28 -21.37
C TRP A 298 0.50 7.49 -20.11
N HIS A 299 0.49 6.54 -19.18
CA HIS A 299 -0.19 6.71 -17.90
C HIS A 299 0.41 7.86 -17.08
N LEU A 300 1.73 8.04 -17.10
CA LEU A 300 2.40 9.17 -16.45
C LEU A 300 2.00 10.50 -17.10
N VAL A 301 1.97 10.56 -18.43
CA VAL A 301 1.51 11.73 -19.19
C VAL A 301 0.06 12.09 -18.85
N GLU A 302 -0.86 11.12 -18.83
CA GLU A 302 -2.27 11.36 -18.53
C GLU A 302 -2.51 11.72 -17.06
N SER A 303 -1.63 11.30 -16.15
CA SER A 303 -1.74 11.62 -14.73
C SER A 303 -1.38 13.07 -14.39
N ASP A 304 -0.76 13.81 -15.32
CA ASP A 304 -0.25 15.17 -15.10
C ASP A 304 0.69 15.31 -13.89
N ALA A 305 1.33 14.20 -13.50
CA ALA A 305 2.07 14.07 -12.25
C ALA A 305 3.58 14.28 -12.39
N VAL A 306 4.08 14.46 -13.61
CA VAL A 306 5.51 14.63 -13.91
C VAL A 306 5.79 16.01 -14.48
N ASP A 307 6.95 16.57 -14.16
CA ASP A 307 7.48 17.76 -14.84
C ASP A 307 8.06 17.36 -16.19
N TYR A 308 8.87 16.29 -16.20
CA TYR A 308 9.48 15.74 -17.40
C TYR A 308 10.03 14.33 -17.14
N MET A 309 10.44 13.68 -18.23
CA MET A 309 11.11 12.38 -18.26
C MET A 309 12.29 12.45 -19.24
N PHE A 310 13.50 12.08 -18.82
CA PHE A 310 14.63 11.96 -19.73
C PHE A 310 14.73 10.56 -20.31
N VAL A 311 14.85 10.50 -21.65
CA VAL A 311 14.94 9.28 -22.45
C VAL A 311 15.92 9.53 -23.60
N ASP A 312 16.81 8.58 -23.89
CA ASP A 312 17.73 8.71 -25.02
C ASP A 312 16.99 8.91 -26.35
N LYS A 313 17.53 9.78 -27.22
CA LYS A 313 16.90 10.14 -28.51
C LYS A 313 16.59 8.94 -29.41
N ASN A 314 17.38 7.87 -29.33
CA ASN A 314 17.13 6.68 -30.13
C ASN A 314 15.89 5.93 -29.63
N VAL A 315 15.77 5.82 -28.30
CA VAL A 315 14.62 5.19 -27.65
C VAL A 315 13.36 6.01 -27.90
N GLN A 316 13.44 7.34 -27.81
CA GLN A 316 12.34 8.24 -28.19
C GLN A 316 11.88 7.99 -29.63
N ARG A 317 12.81 7.99 -30.59
CA ARG A 317 12.51 7.71 -32.00
C ARG A 317 11.79 6.37 -32.17
N TRP A 318 12.33 5.29 -31.60
CA TRP A 318 11.72 3.97 -31.75
C TRP A 318 10.32 3.90 -31.13
N LEU A 319 10.12 4.43 -29.92
CA LEU A 319 8.82 4.45 -29.25
C LEU A 319 7.80 5.30 -29.99
N ARG A 320 8.19 6.51 -30.40
CA ARG A 320 7.33 7.43 -31.16
C ARG A 320 6.90 6.81 -32.48
N ASP A 321 7.85 6.34 -33.29
CA ASP A 321 7.55 5.78 -34.61
C ASP A 321 6.66 4.54 -34.49
N TRP A 322 6.91 3.71 -33.48
CA TRP A 322 6.03 2.59 -33.15
C TRP A 322 4.63 3.07 -32.74
N ALA A 323 4.50 4.07 -31.88
CA ALA A 323 3.22 4.56 -31.37
C ALA A 323 2.36 5.18 -32.47
N VAL A 324 2.98 5.95 -33.38
CA VAL A 324 2.33 6.49 -34.59
C VAL A 324 1.86 5.34 -35.48
N LYS A 325 2.72 4.35 -35.75
CA LYS A 325 2.37 3.18 -36.56
C LYS A 325 1.21 2.37 -35.96
N GLN A 326 1.18 2.21 -34.64
CA GLN A 326 0.12 1.53 -33.92
C GLN A 326 -1.13 2.40 -33.65
N LYS A 327 -1.12 3.66 -34.10
CA LYS A 327 -2.21 4.63 -33.90
C LYS A 327 -2.63 4.75 -32.43
N LYS A 328 -1.65 4.81 -31.52
CA LYS A 328 -1.93 4.89 -30.07
C LYS A 328 -2.60 6.20 -29.66
N ALA A 329 -2.32 7.29 -30.39
CA ALA A 329 -2.97 8.60 -30.29
C ALA A 329 -2.82 9.34 -31.63
N SER A 330 -3.36 10.56 -31.74
CA SER A 330 -3.09 11.43 -32.90
C SER A 330 -1.61 11.78 -32.98
N VAL A 331 -1.09 11.98 -34.19
CA VAL A 331 0.32 12.34 -34.39
C VAL A 331 0.68 13.61 -33.62
N ASP A 332 -0.15 14.65 -33.69
CA ASP A 332 0.06 15.90 -32.96
C ASP A 332 0.14 15.69 -31.43
N LYS A 333 -0.70 14.79 -30.89
CA LYS A 333 -0.64 14.48 -29.46
C LYS A 333 0.63 13.73 -29.09
N ILE A 334 1.06 12.76 -29.92
CA ILE A 334 2.32 12.04 -29.71
C ILE A 334 3.50 13.05 -29.80
N ASP A 335 3.48 13.93 -30.78
CA ASP A 335 4.57 14.90 -31.00
C ASP A 335 4.60 15.99 -29.93
N SER A 336 3.47 16.29 -29.29
CA SER A 336 3.45 17.21 -28.14
C SER A 336 4.16 16.66 -26.90
N ILE A 337 4.33 15.35 -26.79
CA ILE A 337 4.92 14.72 -25.60
C ILE A 337 6.39 14.31 -25.80
N PHE A 338 6.86 14.12 -27.04
CA PHE A 338 8.27 13.81 -27.32
C PHE A 338 9.03 15.04 -27.81
N GLN A 339 10.26 15.20 -27.35
CA GLN A 339 11.17 16.21 -27.89
C GLN A 339 11.68 15.82 -29.28
N TYR A 340 11.85 14.52 -29.54
CA TYR A 340 12.13 13.99 -30.88
C TYR A 340 10.89 14.15 -31.80
N PRO A 341 11.06 14.50 -33.10
CA PRO A 341 12.30 14.53 -33.88
C PRO A 341 13.10 15.82 -33.85
N THR A 342 12.49 16.95 -33.51
CA THR A 342 13.14 18.26 -33.65
C THR A 342 14.21 18.51 -32.60
N LEU A 343 14.10 17.86 -31.44
CA LEU A 343 14.93 18.05 -30.25
C LEU A 343 14.97 19.50 -29.74
N SER A 344 14.06 20.34 -30.21
CA SER A 344 14.04 21.78 -29.97
C SER A 344 12.89 22.23 -29.08
N ASN A 345 11.91 21.37 -28.80
CA ASN A 345 10.76 21.70 -27.96
C ASN A 345 11.12 21.54 -26.47
N PRO A 346 11.38 22.62 -25.71
CA PRO A 346 11.72 22.51 -24.29
C PRO A 346 10.52 22.12 -23.43
N GLU A 347 9.30 22.22 -23.95
CA GLU A 347 8.05 21.93 -23.24
C GLU A 347 7.61 20.47 -23.37
N ALA A 348 8.29 19.68 -24.20
CA ALA A 348 8.01 18.26 -24.33
C ALA A 348 8.22 17.56 -22.97
N LEU A 349 7.29 16.70 -22.58
CA LEU A 349 7.42 15.94 -21.33
C LEU A 349 8.55 14.91 -21.42
N ILE A 350 8.75 14.28 -22.58
CA ILE A 350 9.83 13.30 -22.80
C ILE A 350 10.96 14.00 -23.54
N GLN A 351 12.06 14.24 -22.84
CA GLN A 351 13.19 15.03 -23.30
C GLN A 351 14.45 14.18 -23.49
N HIS A 352 15.31 14.58 -24.42
CA HIS A 352 16.57 13.89 -24.63
C HIS A 352 17.61 14.36 -23.62
N GLU A 353 18.17 13.42 -22.88
CA GLU A 353 19.42 13.61 -22.14
C GLU A 353 20.40 12.47 -22.51
N PRO A 354 21.66 12.78 -22.84
CA PRO A 354 22.67 11.76 -23.11
C PRO A 354 22.83 10.76 -21.95
N GLY A 355 23.09 9.50 -22.26
CA GLY A 355 23.32 8.45 -21.25
C GLY A 355 22.06 7.73 -20.76
N HIS A 356 20.86 8.23 -21.05
CA HIS A 356 19.58 7.65 -20.61
C HIS A 356 19.07 6.57 -21.58
N ASN A 357 19.96 5.68 -22.02
CA ASN A 357 19.62 4.60 -22.96
C ASN A 357 19.38 3.25 -22.29
N ASP A 358 19.59 3.14 -20.97
CA ASP A 358 19.35 1.96 -20.14
C ASP A 358 18.26 2.20 -19.07
N HIS A 359 17.88 3.46 -18.85
CA HIS A 359 16.80 3.87 -17.97
C HIS A 359 16.06 5.11 -18.49
N ILE A 360 14.94 5.40 -17.84
CA ILE A 360 14.13 6.60 -17.93
C ILE A 360 14.34 7.35 -16.61
N HIS A 361 14.78 8.59 -16.67
CA HIS A 361 14.84 9.44 -15.47
C HIS A 361 13.54 10.24 -15.39
N ILE A 362 12.77 10.08 -14.32
CA ILE A 362 11.45 10.71 -14.16
C ILE A 362 11.53 11.75 -13.06
N ARG A 363 11.12 12.99 -13.35
CA ARG A 363 10.87 14.01 -12.32
C ARG A 363 9.38 14.15 -12.07
N PHE A 364 8.93 13.71 -10.89
CA PHE A 364 7.56 13.99 -10.43
C PHE A 364 7.40 15.44 -10.02
N ARG A 365 6.21 16.03 -10.18
CA ARG A 365 5.89 17.40 -9.75
C ARG A 365 6.03 17.58 -8.23
N CYS A 366 6.11 18.84 -7.79
CA CYS A 366 6.03 19.13 -6.36
C CYS A 366 4.72 18.63 -5.78
N PRO A 367 4.76 17.94 -4.62
CA PRO A 367 3.55 17.69 -3.84
C PRO A 367 2.88 19.03 -3.52
N SER A 368 1.56 19.10 -3.68
CA SER A 368 0.79 20.34 -3.51
C SER A 368 0.93 20.96 -2.11
N GLN A 369 1.24 20.15 -1.11
CA GLN A 369 1.44 20.55 0.27
C GLN A 369 2.87 21.04 0.58
N ASP A 370 3.84 20.75 -0.30
CA ASP A 370 5.25 21.04 -0.06
C ASP A 370 5.59 22.48 -0.49
N ARG A 371 5.32 23.44 0.39
CA ARG A 371 5.51 24.88 0.12
C ARG A 371 6.94 25.30 -0.24
N ASN A 372 7.92 24.47 0.11
CA ASN A 372 9.34 24.74 -0.12
C ASN A 372 9.93 23.92 -1.28
N CYS A 373 9.07 23.29 -2.09
CA CYS A 373 9.46 22.54 -3.26
C CYS A 373 9.49 23.46 -4.49
N TRP A 374 10.53 23.33 -5.32
CA TRP A 374 10.75 24.16 -6.52
C TRP A 374 11.23 23.34 -7.71
#